data_AF-A0A538TNY4-F1
#
_entry.id   AF-A0A538TNY4-F1
#
_cell.length_a   1.000
_cell.length_b   1.000
_cell.length_c   1.000
_cell.angle_alpha   90.00
_cell.angle_beta   90.00
_cell.angle_gamma   90.00
#
_symmetry.space_group_name_H-M   'P 1'
#
loop_
_entity.id
_entity.type
_entity.pdbx_description
1 polymer ?
#
loop_
_entity_poly.entity_id
_entity_poly.type
_entity_poly.pdbx_seq_one_letter_code
_entity_poly.pdbx_strand_id
1 'polypeptide(L)'
;MNEWFGSPVGWYVVGFAGQLLFGSRFVVQWLMSERHRRVVIPASFWYLSLCGGAALFLYAVHKRDPVFAVGQLAGLFIYARNLWIKRGETVS
;
A
#
# COMPACT_ATOMS: atom_id res chain seq x y z
N MET A 1 -11.69 -22.11 -18.36
CA MET A 1 -11.42 -20.69 -18.02
C MET A 1 -12.26 -20.38 -16.79
N ASN A 2 -11.64 -19.91 -15.70
CA ASN A 2 -12.26 -19.47 -14.41
C ASN A 2 -12.10 -20.38 -13.18
N GLU A 3 -10.89 -20.82 -12.84
CA GLU A 3 -10.56 -21.36 -11.50
C GLU A 3 -9.54 -20.52 -10.72
N TRP A 4 -9.03 -19.43 -11.29
CA TRP A 4 -8.00 -18.59 -10.67
C TRP A 4 -8.48 -17.80 -9.44
N PHE A 5 -9.73 -17.34 -9.44
CA PHE A 5 -10.30 -16.59 -8.32
C PHE A 5 -10.84 -17.49 -7.19
N GLY A 6 -11.00 -18.79 -7.44
CA GLY A 6 -11.44 -19.79 -6.47
C GLY A 6 -10.30 -20.62 -5.87
N SER A 7 -9.11 -20.64 -6.49
CA SER A 7 -7.97 -21.40 -5.98
C SER A 7 -7.21 -20.64 -4.89
N PRO A 8 -6.73 -21.32 -3.83
CA PRO A 8 -5.90 -20.71 -2.78
C PRO A 8 -4.68 -19.97 -3.33
N VAL A 9 -4.12 -20.45 -4.46
CA VAL A 9 -2.90 -19.93 -5.09
C VAL A 9 -3.10 -18.52 -5.65
N GLY A 10 -4.24 -18.23 -6.29
CA GLY A 10 -4.51 -16.89 -6.85
C GLY A 10 -4.51 -15.81 -5.76
N TRP A 11 -5.08 -16.11 -4.60
CA TRP A 11 -5.10 -15.19 -3.46
C TRP A 11 -3.75 -15.06 -2.75
N TYR A 12 -2.91 -16.10 -2.75
CA TYR A 12 -1.54 -15.97 -2.27
C TYR A 12 -0.72 -15.04 -3.16
N VAL A 13 -0.90 -15.07 -4.49
CA VAL A 13 -0.26 -14.12 -5.41
C VAL A 13 -0.68 -12.68 -5.08
N VAL A 14 -1.96 -12.43 -4.84
CA VAL A 14 -2.46 -11.10 -4.43
C VAL A 14 -1.84 -10.66 -3.10
N GLY A 15 -1.78 -11.57 -2.11
CA GLY A 15 -1.16 -11.30 -0.82
C GLY A 15 0.33 -10.94 -0.94
N PHE A 16 1.11 -11.76 -1.64
CA PHE A 16 2.54 -11.52 -1.85
C PHE A 16 2.81 -10.29 -2.72
N ALA A 17 2.02 -10.06 -3.77
CA ALA A 17 2.14 -8.85 -4.60
C ALA A 17 1.82 -7.59 -3.77
N GLY A 18 0.76 -7.63 -2.95
CA GLY A 18 0.43 -6.57 -2.01
C GLY A 18 1.56 -6.32 -1.00
N GLN A 19 2.15 -7.39 -0.45
CA GLN A 19 3.27 -7.32 0.49
C GLN A 19 4.53 -6.70 -0.15
N LEU A 20 4.88 -7.12 -1.36
CA LEU A 20 6.03 -6.57 -2.11
C LEU A 20 5.82 -5.10 -2.45
N LEU A 21 4.60 -4.75 -2.90
CA LEU A 21 4.27 -3.37 -3.24
C LEU A 21 4.29 -2.48 -1.98
N PHE A 22 3.74 -2.97 -0.88
CA PHE A 22 3.79 -2.28 0.41
C PHE A 22 5.22 -2.18 0.97
N GLY A 23 6.08 -3.18 0.74
CA GLY A 23 7.49 -3.15 1.15
C GLY A 23 8.34 -2.18 0.30
N SER A 24 8.06 -2.10 -1.01
CA SER A 24 8.79 -1.25 -1.94
C SER A 24 8.76 0.24 -1.59
N ARG A 25 7.76 0.69 -0.81
CA ARG A 25 7.68 2.06 -0.29
C ARG A 25 8.92 2.46 0.50
N PHE A 26 9.51 1.54 1.28
CA PHE A 26 10.71 1.83 2.05
C PHE A 26 11.94 1.91 1.16
N VAL A 27 12.02 1.06 0.12
CA VAL A 27 13.09 1.14 -0.88
C VAL A 27 13.05 2.48 -1.61
N VAL A 28 11.85 2.90 -2.04
CA VAL A 28 11.67 4.20 -2.72
C VAL A 28 11.98 5.37 -1.79
N GLN A 29 11.54 5.31 -0.53
CA GLN A 29 11.83 6.33 0.46
C GLN A 29 13.33 6.43 0.75
N TRP A 30 14.02 5.29 0.89
CA TRP A 30 15.46 5.24 1.09
C TRP A 30 16.20 5.84 -0.11
N LEU A 31 15.90 5.39 -1.33
CA LEU A 31 16.55 5.89 -2.54
C LEU A 31 16.38 7.41 -2.71
N MET A 32 15.19 7.93 -2.42
CA MET A 32 14.93 9.37 -2.48
C MET A 32 15.65 10.12 -1.35
N SER A 33 15.72 9.55 -0.15
CA SER A 33 16.41 10.18 0.98
C SER A 33 17.92 10.23 0.76
N GLU A 34 18.50 9.17 0.20
CA GLU A 34 19.92 9.11 -0.19
C GLU A 34 20.25 10.15 -1.26
N ARG A 35 19.43 10.21 -2.32
CA ARG A 35 19.59 11.18 -3.41
C ARG A 35 19.54 12.63 -2.93
N HIS A 36 18.75 12.91 -1.90
CA HIS A 36 18.59 14.27 -1.36
C HIS A 36 19.43 14.55 -0.12
N ARG A 37 20.14 13.54 0.45
CA ARG A 37 20.85 13.60 1.74
C ARG A 37 20.02 14.17 2.89
N ARG A 38 18.71 13.91 2.87
CA ARG A 38 17.76 14.29 3.92
C ARG A 38 16.67 13.24 4.03
N VAL A 39 16.10 13.08 5.22
CA VAL A 39 14.96 12.18 5.43
C VAL A 39 13.74 12.78 4.74
N VAL A 40 13.36 12.24 3.58
CA VAL A 40 12.24 12.73 2.78
C VAL A 40 11.23 11.61 2.58
N ILE A 41 9.95 11.92 2.74
CA ILE A 41 8.85 11.02 2.40
C ILE A 41 8.30 11.43 1.02
N PRO A 42 8.68 10.73 -0.07
CA PRO A 42 8.25 11.10 -1.42
C PRO A 42 6.75 10.84 -1.61
N ALA A 43 6.12 11.49 -2.60
CA ALA A 43 4.69 11.27 -2.87
C ALA A 43 4.40 9.81 -3.24
N SER A 44 5.33 9.19 -3.97
CA SER A 44 5.30 7.77 -4.33
C SER A 44 5.19 6.84 -3.13
N PHE A 45 5.71 7.22 -1.95
CA PHE A 45 5.56 6.43 -0.72
C PHE A 45 4.07 6.25 -0.36
N TRP A 46 3.29 7.32 -0.44
CA TRP A 46 1.88 7.30 -0.08
C TRP A 46 1.04 6.57 -1.13
N TYR A 47 1.34 6.74 -2.42
CA TYR A 47 0.68 5.99 -3.49
C TYR A 47 0.96 4.48 -3.39
N LEU A 48 2.20 4.08 -3.14
CA LEU A 48 2.56 2.67 -2.92
C LEU A 48 1.87 2.11 -1.68
N SER A 49 1.77 2.89 -0.61
CA SER A 49 1.07 2.48 0.62
C SER A 49 -0.43 2.29 0.36
N LEU A 50 -1.06 3.17 -0.43
CA LEU A 50 -2.46 3.07 -0.80
C LEU A 50 -2.73 1.82 -1.65
N CYS A 51 -1.95 1.60 -2.71
CA CYS A 51 -2.12 0.44 -3.58
C CYS A 51 -1.82 -0.88 -2.86
N GLY A 52 -0.75 -0.93 -2.06
CA GLY A 52 -0.36 -2.13 -1.31
C GLY A 52 -1.34 -2.44 -0.18
N GLY A 53 -1.76 -1.41 0.55
CA GLY A 53 -2.80 -1.53 1.58
C GLY A 53 -4.13 -2.00 1.02
N ALA A 54 -4.53 -1.54 -0.18
CA ALA A 54 -5.76 -1.97 -0.83
C ALA A 54 -5.71 -3.45 -1.24
N ALA A 55 -4.59 -3.89 -1.81
CA ALA A 55 -4.39 -5.30 -2.15
C ALA A 55 -4.41 -6.20 -0.90
N LEU A 56 -3.74 -5.78 0.18
CA LEU A 56 -3.71 -6.51 1.45
C LEU A 56 -5.06 -6.50 2.17
N PHE A 57 -5.82 -5.40 2.07
CA PHE A 57 -7.19 -5.33 2.58
C PHE A 57 -8.11 -6.32 1.87
N LEU A 58 -8.08 -6.36 0.53
CA LEU A 58 -8.84 -7.34 -0.24
C LEU A 58 -8.47 -8.79 0.14
N TYR A 59 -7.17 -9.06 0.32
CA TYR A 59 -6.68 -10.34 0.81
C TYR A 59 -7.20 -10.66 2.23
N ALA A 60 -7.19 -9.69 3.15
CA ALA A 60 -7.67 -9.84 4.53
C ALA A 60 -9.16 -10.18 4.58
N VAL A 61 -9.97 -9.46 3.80
CA VAL A 61 -11.41 -9.70 3.67
C VAL A 61 -11.67 -11.11 3.11
N HIS A 62 -10.92 -11.53 2.10
CA HIS A 62 -11.03 -12.88 1.55
C HIS A 62 -10.66 -13.97 2.59
N LYS A 63 -9.58 -13.76 3.36
CA LYS A 63 -9.17 -14.68 4.43
C LYS A 63 -10.05 -14.61 5.68
N ARG A 64 -11.04 -13.71 5.72
CA ARG A 64 -11.89 -13.43 6.90
C ARG A 64 -11.06 -13.11 8.15
N ASP A 65 -9.99 -12.35 7.98
CA ASP A 65 -9.17 -11.83 9.08
C ASP A 65 -9.60 -10.37 9.39
N PRO A 66 -10.51 -10.16 10.35
CA PRO A 66 -11.03 -8.84 10.66
C PRO A 66 -9.96 -7.93 11.29
N VAL A 67 -9.01 -8.49 12.04
CA VAL A 67 -7.96 -7.69 12.71
C VAL A 67 -7.03 -7.08 11.66
N PHE A 68 -6.59 -7.89 10.70
CA PHE A 68 -5.75 -7.42 9.62
C PHE A 68 -6.50 -6.47 8.68
N ALA A 69 -7.78 -6.75 8.38
CA ALA A 69 -8.61 -5.89 7.54
C ALA A 69 -8.82 -4.49 8.14
N VAL A 70 -9.17 -4.41 9.44
CA VAL A 70 -9.36 -3.12 10.13
C VAL A 70 -8.06 -2.31 10.16
N GLY A 71 -6.92 -2.98 10.42
CA GLY A 71 -5.61 -2.34 10.37
C GLY A 71 -5.30 -1.75 8.98
N GLN A 72 -5.57 -2.49 7.90
CA GLN A 72 -5.35 -1.99 6.55
C GLN A 72 -6.32 -0.88 6.15
N LEU A 73 -7.58 -0.95 6.59
CA LEU A 73 -8.56 0.10 6.33
C LEU A 73 -8.16 1.42 7.01
N ALA A 74 -7.70 1.36 8.27
CA ALA A 74 -7.16 2.53 8.96
C ALA A 74 -5.93 3.11 8.25
N GLY A 75 -5.03 2.23 7.80
CA GLY A 75 -3.86 2.62 6.98
C GLY A 75 -4.26 3.34 5.70
N LEU A 76 -5.19 2.76 4.92
CA LEU A 76 -5.72 3.34 3.67
C LEU A 76 -6.28 4.74 3.89
N PHE A 77 -7.04 4.95 4.95
CA PHE A 77 -7.58 6.27 5.30
C PHE A 77 -6.46 7.30 5.55
N ILE A 78 -5.43 6.92 6.33
CA ILE A 78 -4.28 7.79 6.61
C ILE A 78 -3.51 8.11 5.33
N TYR A 79 -3.29 7.12 4.46
CA TYR A 79 -2.54 7.31 3.20
C TYR A 79 -3.29 8.24 2.24
N ALA A 80 -4.61 8.07 2.12
CA ALA A 80 -5.47 8.94 1.32
C ALA A 80 -5.47 10.38 1.87
N ARG A 81 -5.61 10.56 3.19
CA ARG A 81 -5.54 11.88 3.83
C ARG A 81 -4.21 12.57 3.56
N ASN A 82 -3.09 11.85 3.69
CA ASN A 82 -1.76 12.43 3.50
C ASN A 82 -1.50 12.81 2.03
N LEU A 83 -2.03 12.04 1.08
CA LEU A 83 -2.02 12.43 -0.34
C LEU A 83 -2.85 13.69 -0.61
N TRP A 84 -4.01 13.80 0.04
CA TRP A 84 -4.87 14.99 -0.10
C TRP A 84 -4.20 16.26 0.42
N ILE A 85 -3.59 16.21 1.62
CA ILE A 85 -2.81 17.32 2.18
C ILE A 85 -1.68 17.72 1.22
N LYS A 86 -0.91 16.74 0.75
CA LYS A 86 0.22 16.98 -0.16
C LYS A 86 -0.21 17.64 -1.48
N ARG A 87 -1.39 17.29 -2.01
CA ARG A 87 -1.94 17.90 -3.22
C ARG A 87 -2.30 19.38 -3.00
N GLY A 88 -2.75 19.74 -1.80
CA GLY A 88 -3.03 21.12 -1.42
C GLY A 88 -1.77 21.99 -1.31
N GLU A 89 -0.66 21.43 -0.81
CA GLU A 89 0.64 22.13 -0.71
C GLU A 89 1.26 22.48 -2.07
N THR A 90 0.82 21.84 -3.16
CA THR A 90 1.37 22.10 -4.50
C THR A 90 0.67 23.27 -5.23
N VAL A 91 -0.32 23.91 -4.60
CA VAL A 91 -1.18 24.95 -5.21
C VAL A 91 -1.03 26.33 -4.53
N SER A 92 -0.03 26.52 -3.66
CA SER A 92 0.33 27.83 -3.07
C SER A 92 1.67 28.34 -3.57
#